data_AF-A0A060WTG4-F1
#
_entry.id   AF-A0A060WTG4-F1
#
_cell.length_a   1.000
_cell.length_b   1.000
_cell.length_c   1.000
_cell.angle_alpha   90.00
_cell.angle_beta   90.00
_cell.angle_gamma   90.00
#
_symmetry.space_group_name_H-M   'P 1'
#
loop_
_entity.id
_entity.type
_entity.pdbx_description
1 polymer ?
#
loop_
_entity_poly.entity_id
_entity_poly.type
_entity_poly.pdbx_seq_one_letter_code
_entity_poly.pdbx_strand_id
1 'polypeptide(L)'
;MVVFLFVSAGRKQFARHEWAQKAAYLLGCTLEELSSSIFKHQAKGTVPRASSIRQGTDDAAGDFSGSKATAMECLEAMASGLYSELFTLLVSLINRALKSSQHSLCSLLIVDTPGFQNPRLAKRERGATFEELCHNYTQERLQTLFYQRTFVQELERYKEENIELALDDMEPSTSLSVAAVDQAPSQALVSDTP
;
A
#
# COMPACT_ATOMS: atom_id res chain seq x y z
N MET A 1 0.19 0.48 -22.82
CA MET A 1 1.41 0.68 -22.00
C MET A 1 2.62 -0.12 -22.50
N VAL A 2 2.48 -0.87 -23.59
CA VAL A 2 3.62 -1.51 -24.26
C VAL A 2 4.22 -0.49 -25.23
N VAL A 3 5.55 -0.39 -25.27
CA VAL A 3 6.39 0.47 -26.12
C VAL A 3 6.62 1.91 -25.62
N PHE A 4 7.29 2.09 -24.47
CA PHE A 4 7.75 3.43 -24.07
C PHE A 4 9.25 3.64 -23.94
N LEU A 5 10.13 2.62 -23.91
CA LEU A 5 11.55 2.86 -23.63
C LEU A 5 12.55 2.04 -24.45
N PHE A 6 13.58 2.75 -24.92
CA PHE A 6 14.86 2.19 -25.35
C PHE A 6 15.94 2.94 -24.56
N VAL A 7 16.88 2.20 -23.96
CA VAL A 7 18.13 2.80 -23.45
C VAL A 7 19.09 2.85 -24.63
N SER A 8 19.33 4.03 -25.19
CA SER A 8 20.37 4.22 -26.19
C SER A 8 21.44 5.18 -25.65
N ALA A 9 22.70 4.80 -25.79
CA ALA A 9 23.88 5.58 -25.43
C ALA A 9 23.98 6.01 -23.95
N GLY A 10 23.52 5.17 -23.01
CA GLY A 10 23.63 5.45 -21.57
C GLY A 10 22.74 6.58 -21.04
N ARG A 11 21.87 7.15 -21.89
CA ARG A 11 20.86 8.14 -21.51
C ARG A 11 19.47 7.51 -21.54
N LYS A 12 18.69 7.76 -20.49
CA LYS A 12 17.30 7.32 -20.35
C LYS A 12 16.41 8.27 -21.15
N GLN A 13 15.72 7.76 -22.17
CA GLN A 13 14.85 8.56 -23.04
C GLN A 13 13.66 7.75 -23.55
N PHE A 14 12.65 8.44 -24.07
CA PHE A 14 11.47 7.82 -24.65
C PHE A 14 11.80 7.12 -25.98
N ALA A 15 11.25 5.91 -26.18
CA ALA A 15 11.41 5.16 -27.44
C ALA A 15 10.68 5.82 -28.62
N ARG A 16 9.53 6.45 -28.36
CA ARG A 16 8.71 7.10 -29.37
C ARG A 16 8.42 8.54 -28.97
N HIS A 17 9.09 9.46 -29.65
CA HIS A 17 9.01 10.89 -29.39
C HIS A 17 7.58 11.44 -29.52
N GLU A 18 6.79 10.98 -30.49
CA GLU A 18 5.41 11.46 -30.73
C GLU A 18 4.48 11.27 -29.52
N TRP A 19 4.58 10.13 -28.84
CA TRP A 19 3.73 9.84 -27.68
C TRP A 19 4.15 10.64 -26.45
N ALA A 20 5.46 10.86 -26.29
CA ALA A 20 5.98 11.71 -25.25
C ALA A 20 5.57 13.18 -25.48
N GLN A 21 5.60 13.65 -26.73
CA GLN A 21 5.14 14.99 -27.10
C GLN A 21 3.65 15.17 -26.81
N LYS A 22 2.82 14.17 -27.13
CA LYS A 22 1.39 14.19 -26.81
C LYS A 22 1.14 14.20 -25.30
N ALA A 23 1.90 13.42 -24.53
CA ALA A 23 1.81 13.42 -23.08
C ALA A 23 2.20 14.78 -22.48
N ALA A 24 3.30 15.38 -22.95
CA ALA A 24 3.74 16.71 -22.54
C ALA A 24 2.66 17.77 -22.84
N TYR A 25 2.08 17.74 -24.04
CA TYR A 25 0.98 18.63 -24.42
C TYR A 25 -0.24 18.50 -23.47
N LEU A 26 -0.66 17.27 -23.16
CA LEU A 26 -1.80 17.03 -22.26
C LEU A 26 -1.50 17.46 -20.81
N LEU A 27 -0.25 17.35 -20.37
CA LEU A 27 0.20 17.79 -19.05
C LEU A 27 0.50 19.30 -19.00
N GLY A 28 0.42 20.00 -20.14
CA GLY A 28 0.68 21.44 -20.22
C GLY A 28 2.14 21.83 -20.04
N CYS A 29 3.08 20.93 -20.35
CA CYS A 29 4.52 21.18 -20.26
C CYS A 29 5.24 20.89 -21.58
N THR A 30 6.52 21.28 -21.66
CA THR A 30 7.38 20.95 -22.79
C THR A 30 7.92 19.52 -22.67
N LEU A 31 8.34 18.94 -23.80
CA LEU A 31 8.94 17.61 -23.78
C LEU A 31 10.27 17.57 -23.03
N GLU A 32 11.08 18.64 -23.10
CA GLU A 32 12.32 18.70 -22.33
C GLU A 32 12.05 18.70 -20.83
N GLU A 33 11.06 19.48 -20.38
CA GLU A 33 10.62 19.50 -18.97
C GLU A 33 10.15 18.11 -18.53
N LEU A 34 9.23 17.49 -19.28
CA LEU A 34 8.71 16.15 -18.99
C LEU A 34 9.85 15.11 -18.90
N SER A 35 10.74 15.10 -19.90
CA SER A 35 11.87 14.17 -19.94
C SER A 35 12.86 14.42 -18.80
N SER A 36 13.08 15.68 -18.44
CA SER A 36 13.97 16.05 -17.33
C SER A 36 13.42 15.59 -15.97
N SER A 37 12.13 15.77 -15.74
CA SER A 37 11.46 15.40 -14.49
C SER A 37 11.46 13.88 -14.27
N ILE A 38 11.24 13.09 -15.33
CA ILE A 38 11.18 11.63 -15.22
C ILE A 38 12.59 11.03 -15.10
N PHE A 39 13.55 11.50 -15.92
CA PHE A 39 14.81 10.78 -16.12
C PHE A 39 16.05 11.42 -15.49
N LYS A 40 16.05 12.72 -15.17
CA LYS A 40 17.24 13.42 -14.61
C LYS A 40 17.28 13.44 -13.07
N HIS A 41 16.20 13.10 -12.39
CA HIS A 41 16.04 13.33 -10.93
C HIS A 41 16.76 12.32 -10.00
N GLN A 42 17.61 11.42 -10.51
CA GLN A 42 18.21 10.32 -9.73
C GLN A 42 19.68 10.55 -9.29
N ALA A 43 20.19 11.79 -9.34
CA ALA A 43 21.58 12.09 -8.95
C ALA A 43 21.74 13.07 -7.76
N LYS A 44 20.66 13.60 -7.18
CA LYS A 44 20.75 14.52 -6.03
C LYS A 44 19.55 14.37 -5.11
N GLY A 45 19.80 13.88 -3.89
CA GLY A 45 18.86 13.98 -2.76
C GLY A 45 18.21 12.66 -2.38
N THR A 46 18.92 11.85 -1.61
CA THR A 46 18.32 10.84 -0.74
C THR A 46 17.33 11.51 0.22
N VAL A 47 16.04 11.23 0.04
CA VAL A 47 15.08 11.27 1.15
C VAL A 47 15.50 10.15 2.11
N PRO A 48 15.74 10.39 3.41
CA PRO A 48 16.15 9.33 4.32
C PRO A 48 14.97 8.40 4.56
N ARG A 49 14.95 7.24 3.87
CA ARG A 49 14.01 6.17 4.17
C ARG A 49 14.53 5.44 5.40
N ALA A 50 13.95 5.76 6.55
CA ALA A 50 14.13 4.98 7.77
C ALA A 50 13.50 3.59 7.59
N SER A 51 14.35 2.57 7.36
CA SER A 51 14.14 1.19 7.81
C SER A 51 15.32 0.33 7.35
N SER A 52 16.35 0.28 8.19
CA SER A 52 17.45 -0.69 8.07
C SER A 52 16.92 -2.08 8.43
N ILE A 53 16.59 -2.90 7.43
CA ILE A 53 16.65 -4.35 7.57
C ILE A 53 18.12 -4.76 7.46
N ARG A 54 18.67 -5.26 8.57
CA ARG A 54 20.02 -5.83 8.62
C ARG A 54 19.96 -7.20 7.97
N GLN A 55 20.48 -7.32 6.75
CA GLN A 55 20.79 -8.62 6.16
C GLN A 55 22.21 -8.99 6.61
N GLY A 56 22.34 -10.19 7.18
CA GLY A 56 23.57 -10.72 7.76
C GLY A 56 24.73 -10.77 6.76
N THR A 57 25.91 -10.64 7.35
CA THR A 57 27.25 -10.82 6.79
C THR A 57 27.38 -12.11 6.00
N ASP A 58 27.84 -12.00 4.76
CA ASP A 58 28.86 -12.89 4.21
C ASP A 58 29.66 -12.12 3.15
N ASP A 59 30.98 -12.25 3.25
CA ASP A 59 32.00 -11.49 2.54
C ASP A 59 31.96 -11.71 1.02
N ALA A 60 31.59 -10.66 0.29
CA ALA A 60 32.04 -10.44 -1.09
C ALA A 60 32.06 -8.94 -1.37
N ALA A 61 33.26 -8.40 -1.54
CA ALA A 61 33.48 -7.05 -2.06
C ALA A 61 32.91 -6.97 -3.50
N GLY A 62 31.63 -6.60 -3.60
CA GLY A 62 30.90 -6.38 -4.84
C GLY A 62 30.17 -5.04 -4.76
N ASP A 63 30.80 -4.02 -5.32
CA ASP A 63 30.24 -2.77 -5.83
C ASP A 63 28.79 -2.45 -5.40
N PHE A 64 28.62 -1.80 -4.24
CA PHE A 64 27.36 -1.16 -3.80
C PHE A 64 27.07 0.12 -4.62
N SER A 65 27.16 0.02 -5.95
CA SER A 65 26.59 0.98 -6.87
C SER A 65 25.07 0.81 -6.77
N GLY A 66 24.44 1.62 -5.91
CA GLY A 66 23.00 1.59 -5.67
C GLY A 66 22.25 1.44 -6.99
N SER A 67 21.43 0.37 -7.08
CA SER A 67 20.71 0.01 -8.29
C SER A 67 19.99 1.24 -8.85
N LYS A 68 20.49 1.78 -9.96
CA LYS A 68 19.90 2.94 -10.60
C LYS A 68 18.54 2.51 -11.12
N ALA A 69 17.46 2.98 -10.49
CA ALA A 69 16.08 2.71 -10.89
C ALA A 69 15.95 2.76 -12.42
N THR A 70 15.38 1.74 -13.03
CA THR A 70 15.32 1.67 -14.50
C THR A 70 14.50 2.84 -15.05
N ALA A 71 14.73 3.21 -16.31
CA ALA A 71 13.97 4.28 -16.92
C ALA A 71 12.46 3.93 -16.99
N MET A 72 12.13 2.64 -17.03
CA MET A 72 10.76 2.15 -16.94
C MET A 72 10.17 2.39 -15.54
N GLU A 73 10.89 2.03 -14.48
CA GLU A 73 10.46 2.28 -13.09
C GLU A 73 10.21 3.77 -12.82
N CYS A 74 11.07 4.66 -13.33
CA CYS A 74 10.86 6.10 -13.22
C CYS A 74 9.55 6.55 -13.89
N LEU A 75 9.25 6.02 -15.07
CA LEU A 75 8.03 6.36 -15.80
C LEU A 75 6.79 5.80 -15.10
N GLU A 76 6.86 4.55 -14.61
CA GLU A 76 5.79 3.91 -13.85
C GLU A 76 5.52 4.65 -12.54
N ALA A 77 6.57 5.06 -11.83
CA ALA A 77 6.45 5.86 -10.61
C ALA A 77 5.80 7.23 -10.90
N MET A 78 6.20 7.91 -11.98
CA MET A 78 5.57 9.17 -12.39
C MET A 78 4.08 8.97 -12.72
N ALA A 79 3.74 7.94 -13.49
CA ALA A 79 2.37 7.65 -13.86
C ALA A 79 1.51 7.27 -12.64
N SER A 80 2.03 6.43 -11.75
CA SER A 80 1.38 6.06 -10.49
C SER A 80 1.16 7.26 -9.57
N GLY A 81 2.17 8.13 -9.44
CA GLY A 81 2.06 9.37 -8.66
C GLY A 81 1.01 10.32 -9.23
N LEU A 82 1.02 10.57 -10.54
CA LEU A 82 0.00 11.40 -11.20
C LEU A 82 -1.42 10.86 -11.01
N TYR A 83 -1.61 9.54 -11.17
CA TYR A 83 -2.91 8.91 -10.96
C TYR A 83 -3.37 9.04 -9.50
N SER A 84 -2.45 8.84 -8.54
CA SER A 84 -2.74 8.96 -7.10
C SER A 84 -3.17 10.37 -6.71
N GLU A 85 -2.49 11.40 -7.22
CA GLU A 85 -2.85 12.80 -7.00
C GLU A 85 -4.20 13.15 -7.65
N LEU A 86 -4.44 12.70 -8.88
CA LEU A 86 -5.70 12.91 -9.58
C LEU A 86 -6.87 12.26 -8.83
N PHE A 87 -6.69 11.02 -8.37
CA PHE A 87 -7.70 10.29 -7.61
C PHE A 87 -7.99 10.99 -6.27
N THR A 88 -6.94 11.43 -5.57
CA THR A 88 -7.07 12.19 -4.31
C THR A 88 -7.83 13.51 -4.52
N LEU A 89 -7.52 14.23 -5.60
CA LEU A 89 -8.23 15.45 -5.98
C LEU A 89 -9.70 15.16 -6.30
N LEU A 90 -9.98 14.10 -7.06
CA LEU A 90 -11.35 13.71 -7.41
C LEU A 90 -12.18 13.41 -6.16
N VAL A 91 -11.65 12.59 -5.24
CA VAL A 91 -12.30 12.28 -3.95
C VAL A 91 -12.53 13.56 -3.15
N SER A 92 -11.55 14.46 -3.12
CA SER A 92 -11.66 15.74 -2.42
C SER A 92 -12.76 16.64 -3.01
N LEU A 93 -12.88 16.68 -4.35
CA LEU A 93 -13.92 17.43 -5.04
C LEU A 93 -15.31 16.86 -4.78
N ILE A 94 -15.46 15.53 -4.82
CA ILE A 94 -16.72 14.84 -4.48
C ILE A 94 -17.11 15.15 -3.04
N ASN A 95 -16.19 14.98 -2.08
CA ASN A 95 -16.45 15.27 -0.66
C ASN A 95 -16.80 16.74 -0.43
N ARG A 96 -16.16 17.67 -1.15
CA ARG A 96 -16.51 19.09 -1.09
C ARG A 96 -17.92 19.37 -1.62
N ALA A 97 -18.32 18.70 -2.70
CA ALA A 97 -19.66 18.83 -3.27
C ALA A 97 -20.75 18.23 -2.37
N LEU A 98 -20.43 17.17 -1.62
CA LEU A 98 -21.34 16.51 -0.67
C LEU A 98 -21.39 17.18 0.71
N LYS A 99 -20.48 18.12 1.00
CA LYS A 99 -20.39 18.76 2.31
C LYS A 99 -21.65 19.60 2.60
N SER A 100 -22.38 19.23 3.64
CA SER A 100 -23.50 20.02 4.18
C SER A 100 -23.03 20.97 5.29
N SER A 101 -23.67 22.14 5.41
CA SER A 101 -23.48 23.07 6.53
C SER A 101 -24.39 22.77 7.73
N GLN A 102 -25.30 21.80 7.59
CA GLN A 102 -26.19 21.38 8.67
C GLN A 102 -25.53 20.34 9.55
N HIS A 103 -25.83 20.38 10.86
CA HIS A 103 -25.37 19.35 11.79
C HIS A 103 -26.10 18.03 11.53
N SER A 104 -25.35 16.95 11.34
CA SER A 104 -25.91 15.59 11.26
C SER A 104 -26.32 15.10 12.63
N LEU A 105 -27.56 14.62 12.79
CA LEU A 105 -28.01 13.94 14.01
C LEU A 105 -27.41 12.53 14.13
N CYS A 106 -27.21 11.85 13.01
CA CYS A 106 -26.57 10.54 12.92
C CYS A 106 -25.82 10.40 11.58
N SER A 107 -24.85 9.49 11.53
CA SER A 107 -24.10 9.13 10.33
C SER A 107 -24.13 7.62 10.12
N LEU A 108 -24.31 7.20 8.87
CA LEU A 108 -24.17 5.80 8.46
C LEU A 108 -22.88 5.66 7.65
N LEU A 109 -22.07 4.66 8.01
CA LEU A 109 -20.87 4.29 7.27
C LEU A 109 -21.12 2.99 6.53
N ILE A 110 -20.92 3.00 5.21
CA ILE A 110 -20.97 1.81 4.36
C ILE A 110 -19.54 1.49 3.95
N VAL A 111 -19.14 0.24 4.12
CA VAL A 111 -17.80 -0.25 3.81
C VAL A 111 -17.90 -1.27 2.69
N ASP A 112 -17.14 -1.06 1.61
CA ASP A 112 -17.02 -1.96 0.46
C ASP A 112 -15.54 -2.33 0.29
N THR A 113 -15.18 -3.57 0.62
CA THR A 113 -13.80 -4.09 0.51
C THR A 113 -13.73 -5.19 -0.54
N PRO A 114 -12.58 -5.35 -1.22
CA PRO A 114 -12.41 -6.39 -2.24
C PRO A 114 -12.37 -7.83 -1.68
N GLY A 115 -12.43 -8.01 -0.35
CA GLY A 115 -12.34 -9.30 0.32
C GLY A 115 -10.93 -9.90 0.33
N PHE A 116 -10.86 -11.19 0.70
CA PHE A 116 -9.59 -11.93 0.75
C PHE A 116 -9.04 -12.23 -0.64
N GLN A 117 -7.77 -11.92 -0.85
CA GLN A 117 -7.01 -12.13 -2.07
C GLN A 117 -5.92 -13.17 -1.84
N ASN A 118 -6.00 -14.30 -2.55
CA ASN A 118 -4.98 -15.34 -2.53
C ASN A 118 -4.64 -15.76 -3.97
N PRO A 119 -3.47 -15.33 -4.49
CA PRO A 119 -3.07 -15.65 -5.86
C PRO A 119 -3.06 -17.15 -6.16
N ARG A 120 -2.67 -17.99 -5.18
CA ARG A 120 -2.62 -19.44 -5.36
C ARG A 120 -4.01 -20.05 -5.54
N LEU A 121 -5.01 -19.59 -4.77
CA LEU A 121 -6.40 -20.01 -4.96
C LEU A 121 -6.96 -19.54 -6.31
N ALA A 122 -6.46 -18.41 -6.82
CA ALA A 122 -6.77 -17.89 -8.15
C ALA A 122 -5.93 -18.53 -9.29
N LYS A 123 -5.24 -19.66 -9.04
CA LYS A 123 -4.39 -20.36 -10.01
C LYS A 123 -3.26 -19.51 -10.60
N ARG A 124 -2.79 -18.51 -9.85
CA ARG A 124 -1.61 -17.71 -10.17
C ARG A 124 -0.45 -18.22 -9.32
N GLU A 125 0.56 -18.78 -9.97
CA GLU A 125 1.76 -19.30 -9.30
C GLU A 125 2.73 -18.18 -8.90
N ARG A 126 2.26 -17.26 -8.05
CA ARG A 126 3.06 -16.17 -7.47
C ARG A 126 2.75 -15.97 -6.00
N GLY A 127 3.64 -15.29 -5.29
CA GLY A 127 3.37 -14.77 -3.95
C GLY A 127 2.30 -13.67 -3.97
N ALA A 128 1.65 -13.46 -2.82
CA ALA A 128 0.83 -12.27 -2.60
C ALA A 128 1.73 -11.02 -2.61
N THR A 129 1.23 -9.97 -3.24
CA THR A 129 1.82 -8.63 -3.22
C THR A 129 1.56 -7.96 -1.87
N PHE A 130 2.28 -6.88 -1.60
CA PHE A 130 2.01 -6.06 -0.41
C PHE A 130 0.60 -5.47 -0.41
N GLU A 131 0.09 -5.06 -1.57
CA GLU A 131 -1.29 -4.56 -1.71
C GLU A 131 -2.34 -5.63 -1.35
N GLU A 132 -2.16 -6.85 -1.86
CA GLU A 132 -2.99 -8.02 -1.49
C GLU A 132 -2.92 -8.30 0.02
N LEU A 133 -1.75 -8.16 0.65
CA LEU A 133 -1.61 -8.27 2.10
C LEU A 133 -2.39 -7.17 2.84
N CYS A 134 -2.34 -5.91 2.39
CA CYS A 134 -3.12 -4.82 2.97
C CYS A 134 -4.63 -5.07 2.89
N HIS A 135 -5.11 -5.60 1.76
CA HIS A 135 -6.51 -5.99 1.60
C HIS A 135 -6.90 -7.10 2.56
N ASN A 136 -6.09 -8.17 2.65
CA ASN A 136 -6.33 -9.29 3.56
C ASN A 136 -6.33 -8.85 5.02
N TYR A 137 -5.38 -8.01 5.41
CA TYR A 137 -5.30 -7.48 6.78
C TYR A 137 -6.52 -6.60 7.12
N THR A 138 -6.96 -5.76 6.20
CA THR A 138 -8.20 -4.98 6.37
C THR A 138 -9.41 -5.90 6.56
N GLN A 139 -9.48 -6.98 5.77
CA GLN A 139 -10.58 -7.95 5.85
C GLN A 139 -10.57 -8.71 7.19
N GLU A 140 -9.41 -9.15 7.67
CA GLU A 140 -9.24 -9.82 8.96
C GLU A 140 -9.67 -8.90 10.13
N ARG A 141 -9.33 -7.60 10.04
CA ARG A 141 -9.77 -6.58 11.00
C ARG A 141 -11.29 -6.41 11.03
N LEU A 142 -11.92 -6.36 9.84
CA LEU A 142 -13.38 -6.29 9.73
C LEU A 142 -14.06 -7.53 10.30
N GLN A 143 -13.51 -8.71 10.02
CA GLN A 143 -14.02 -9.97 10.57
C GLN A 143 -13.88 -10.04 12.10
N THR A 144 -12.76 -9.55 12.64
CA THR A 144 -12.53 -9.44 14.09
C THR A 144 -13.53 -8.47 14.73
N LEU A 145 -13.77 -7.31 14.12
CA LEU A 145 -14.78 -6.35 14.58
C LEU A 145 -16.19 -6.96 14.56
N PHE A 146 -16.55 -7.67 13.48
CA PHE A 146 -17.83 -8.35 13.36
C PHE A 146 -18.02 -9.40 14.45
N TYR A 147 -17.01 -10.23 14.70
CA TYR A 147 -17.03 -11.24 15.77
C TYR A 147 -17.21 -10.59 17.15
N GLN A 148 -16.44 -9.55 17.45
CA GLN A 148 -16.52 -8.86 18.73
C GLN A 148 -17.90 -8.22 18.95
N ARG A 149 -18.47 -7.59 17.92
CA ARG A 149 -19.78 -6.93 18.02
C ARG A 149 -20.96 -7.89 18.02
N THR A 150 -20.91 -8.93 17.20
CA THR A 150 -22.05 -9.83 16.99
C THR A 150 -22.09 -10.96 18.00
N PHE A 151 -20.92 -11.44 18.44
CA PHE A 151 -20.83 -12.61 19.31
C PHE A 151 -20.41 -12.24 20.73
N VAL A 152 -19.24 -11.62 20.90
CA VAL A 152 -18.68 -11.37 22.24
C VAL A 152 -19.58 -10.44 23.05
N GLN A 153 -19.96 -9.29 22.48
CA GLN A 153 -20.80 -8.31 23.19
C GLN A 153 -22.20 -8.84 23.51
N GLU A 154 -22.79 -9.63 22.62
CA GLU A 154 -24.09 -10.25 22.90
C GLU A 154 -23.97 -11.28 24.02
N LEU A 155 -22.92 -12.11 24.02
CA LEU A 155 -22.67 -13.07 25.10
C LEU A 155 -22.43 -12.38 26.45
N GLU A 156 -21.72 -11.25 26.46
CA GLU A 156 -21.56 -10.42 27.65
C GLU A 156 -22.91 -9.89 28.14
N ARG A 157 -23.76 -9.39 27.23
CA ARG A 157 -25.10 -8.90 27.56
C ARG A 157 -26.01 -9.98 28.14
N TYR A 158 -26.01 -11.18 27.56
CA TYR A 158 -26.79 -12.30 28.10
C TYR A 158 -26.35 -12.67 29.52
N LYS A 159 -25.05 -12.60 29.82
CA LYS A 159 -24.53 -12.79 31.19
C LYS A 159 -25.02 -11.69 32.13
N GLU A 160 -25.00 -10.43 31.69
CA GLU A 160 -25.52 -9.29 32.48
C GLU A 160 -27.02 -9.43 32.76
N GLU A 161 -27.79 -9.94 31.80
CA GLU A 161 -29.24 -10.18 31.91
C GLU A 161 -29.58 -11.50 32.64
N ASN A 162 -28.58 -12.27 33.11
CA ASN A 162 -28.71 -13.58 33.77
C ASN A 162 -29.47 -14.63 32.92
N ILE A 163 -29.24 -14.63 31.61
CA ILE A 163 -29.82 -15.60 30.67
C ILE A 163 -28.80 -16.72 30.45
N GLU A 164 -29.16 -17.94 30.83
CA GLU A 164 -28.30 -19.11 30.69
C GLU A 164 -28.27 -19.60 29.25
N LEU A 165 -27.07 -19.73 28.67
CA LEU A 165 -26.85 -20.21 27.31
C LEU A 165 -26.01 -21.49 27.35
N ALA A 166 -26.53 -22.56 26.73
CA ALA A 166 -25.77 -23.79 26.51
C ALA A 166 -24.93 -23.66 25.22
N LEU A 167 -23.80 -22.96 25.32
CA LEU A 167 -22.82 -22.85 24.22
C LEU A 167 -21.64 -23.79 24.49
N ASP A 168 -21.23 -24.54 23.48
CA ASP A 168 -19.93 -25.24 23.49
C ASP A 168 -18.79 -24.22 23.45
N ASP A 169 -17.63 -24.61 23.97
CA ASP A 169 -16.42 -23.79 23.94
C ASP A 169 -16.10 -23.37 22.49
N MET A 170 -16.18 -22.06 22.23
CA MET A 170 -15.87 -21.51 20.91
C MET A 170 -14.36 -21.41 20.69
N GLU A 171 -13.90 -21.87 19.53
CA GLU A 171 -12.52 -21.72 19.08
C GLU A 171 -12.05 -20.24 19.17
N PRO A 172 -10.81 -20.00 19.63
CA PRO A 172 -10.28 -18.65 19.75
C PRO A 172 -10.25 -17.94 18.39
N SER A 173 -10.73 -16.70 18.40
CA SER A 173 -10.88 -15.82 17.23
C SER A 173 -9.59 -15.62 16.41
N THR A 174 -9.77 -15.11 15.18
CA THR A 174 -8.82 -14.55 14.18
C THR A 174 -7.74 -13.57 14.69
N SER A 175 -7.55 -13.50 16.00
CA SER A 175 -6.71 -12.56 16.75
C SER A 175 -5.20 -12.70 16.51
N LEU A 176 -4.69 -13.91 16.26
CA LEU A 176 -3.23 -14.13 16.21
C LEU A 176 -2.57 -13.51 14.98
N SER A 177 -3.22 -13.59 13.81
CA SER A 177 -2.76 -13.00 12.55
C SER A 177 -2.71 -11.47 12.63
N VAL A 178 -3.78 -10.86 13.16
CA VAL A 178 -3.87 -9.41 13.39
C VAL A 178 -2.84 -8.96 14.42
N ALA A 179 -2.74 -9.65 15.56
CA ALA A 179 -1.81 -9.31 16.62
C ALA A 179 -0.36 -9.35 16.16
N ALA A 180 0.01 -10.31 15.31
CA ALA A 180 1.36 -10.38 14.74
C ALA A 180 1.73 -9.17 13.88
N VAL A 181 0.75 -8.57 13.18
CA VAL A 181 0.96 -7.36 12.36
C VAL A 181 0.92 -6.09 13.22
N ASP A 182 0.11 -6.09 14.29
CA ASP A 182 -0.06 -4.94 15.19
C ASP A 182 1.10 -4.76 16.17
N GLN A 183 1.86 -5.82 16.45
CA GLN A 183 2.98 -5.76 17.37
C GLN A 183 4.01 -4.73 16.89
N ALA A 184 4.27 -3.73 17.73
CA ALA A 184 5.40 -2.83 17.55
C ALA A 184 6.69 -3.65 17.53
N PRO A 185 7.68 -3.29 16.70
CA PRO A 185 8.93 -4.04 16.64
C PRO A 185 9.55 -4.04 18.04
N SER A 186 9.68 -5.23 18.63
CA SER A 186 10.43 -5.43 19.87
C SER A 186 11.81 -4.84 19.63
N GLN A 187 12.20 -3.81 20.39
CA GLN A 187 13.58 -3.34 20.38
C GLN A 187 14.43 -4.55 20.73
N ALA A 188 15.13 -5.10 19.73
CA ALA A 188 16.11 -6.14 19.95
C ALA A 188 17.14 -5.53 20.90
N LEU A 189 17.06 -5.90 22.18
CA LEU A 189 18.11 -5.68 23.15
C LEU A 189 19.35 -6.31 22.55
N VAL A 190 20.21 -5.47 21.97
CA VAL A 190 21.59 -5.83 21.68
C VAL A 190 22.21 -6.00 23.06
N SER A 191 22.21 -7.23 23.56
CA SER A 191 23.04 -7.60 24.68
C SER A 191 24.48 -7.45 24.19
N ASP A 192 25.10 -6.31 24.50
CA ASP A 192 26.55 -6.17 24.45
C ASP A 192 27.11 -7.23 25.41
N THR A 193 27.53 -8.37 24.86
CA THR A 193 28.33 -9.33 25.59
C THR A 193 29.78 -8.84 25.62
N PRO A 194 30.43 -8.87 26.80
CA PRO A 194 31.74 -8.27 27.04
C PRO A 194 32.91 -8.96 26.32
#